data_AF-A0A1V5USU1-F1
#
_entry.id   AF-A0A1V5USU1-F1
#
_cell.length_a   1.000
_cell.length_b   1.000
_cell.length_c   1.000
_cell.angle_alpha   90.00
_cell.angle_beta   90.00
_cell.angle_gamma   90.00
#
_symmetry.space_group_name_H-M   'P 1'
#
loop_
_entity.id
_entity.type
_entity.pdbx_description
1 polymer ?
#
loop_
_entity_poly.entity_id
_entity_poly.type
_entity_poly.pdbx_seq_one_letter_code
_entity_poly.pdbx_strand_id
1 'polypeptide(L)'
;MERIKPLPGESKKDFVRRQKSADTLNLAEVGLPDLKEELSRIQIVKGIIYPRVQEIVGLLGEILDKHHLLKLVPAGVVFTGGGAMTIHLNEVAERVLGLPARVGKPRAVDGLIAEANLTTLATSLGVLNYAKSLGSGDAVVSRFNLIEAIKDLHLDRVTTKGLSIIKKILP
;
A
#
# COMPACT_ATOMS: atom_id res chain seq x y z
N MET A 1 9.68 -10.80 -11.51
CA MET A 1 11.11 -10.80 -11.14
C MET A 1 11.93 -10.84 -12.41
N GLU A 2 12.83 -9.89 -12.58
CA GLU A 2 13.68 -9.83 -13.76
C GLU A 2 14.61 -11.05 -13.78
N ARG A 3 14.59 -11.83 -14.86
CA ARG A 3 15.49 -12.99 -14.99
C ARG A 3 16.91 -12.47 -15.15
N ILE A 4 17.77 -12.85 -14.22
CA ILE A 4 19.20 -12.57 -14.27
C ILE A 4 19.75 -13.15 -15.58
N LYS A 5 20.36 -12.30 -16.41
CA LYS A 5 20.97 -12.71 -17.68
C LYS A 5 22.40 -13.23 -17.45
N PRO A 6 22.87 -14.20 -18.26
CA PRO A 6 24.27 -14.61 -18.24
C PRO A 6 25.18 -13.46 -18.63
N LEU A 7 26.36 -13.37 -18.01
CA LEU A 7 27.39 -12.42 -18.39
C LEU A 7 28.23 -12.99 -19.55
N PRO A 8 28.79 -12.15 -20.45
CA PRO A 8 29.70 -12.61 -21.49
C PRO A 8 30.90 -13.36 -20.87
N GLY A 9 31.16 -14.59 -21.33
CA GLY A 9 32.25 -15.43 -20.83
C GLY A 9 31.99 -16.18 -19.51
N GLU A 10 30.81 -16.03 -18.91
CA GLU A 10 30.42 -16.73 -17.68
C GLU A 10 30.17 -18.23 -17.95
N SER A 11 30.74 -19.11 -17.12
CA SER A 11 30.45 -20.54 -17.24
C SER A 11 29.02 -20.85 -16.77
N LYS A 12 28.43 -21.94 -17.27
CA LYS A 12 27.09 -22.39 -16.80
C LYS A 12 27.05 -22.60 -15.28
N LYS A 13 28.16 -23.06 -14.68
CA LYS A 13 28.25 -23.31 -13.24
C LYS A 13 28.22 -22.00 -12.46
N ASP A 14 28.97 -21.00 -12.92
CA ASP A 14 29.04 -19.68 -12.27
C ASP A 14 27.72 -18.93 -12.39
N PHE A 15 27.07 -19.01 -13.56
CA PHE A 15 25.74 -18.43 -13.77
C PHE A 15 24.69 -18.99 -12.78
N VAL A 16 24.63 -20.33 -12.65
CA VAL A 16 23.69 -20.99 -11.73
C VAL A 16 23.99 -20.62 -10.27
N ARG A 17 25.27 -20.54 -9.89
CA ARG A 17 25.67 -20.12 -8.54
C ARG A 17 25.23 -18.68 -8.24
N ARG A 18 25.45 -17.75 -9.18
CA ARG A 18 25.04 -16.35 -9.05
C ARG A 18 23.52 -16.21 -9.00
N GLN A 19 22.81 -16.97 -9.82
CA GLN A 19 21.35 -17.01 -9.80
C GLN A 19 20.81 -17.49 -8.45
N LYS A 20 21.38 -18.57 -7.89
CA LYS A 20 20.98 -19.09 -6.58
C LYS A 20 21.23 -18.08 -5.47
N SER A 21 22.43 -17.47 -5.44
CA SER A 21 22.78 -16.47 -4.42
C SER A 21 21.89 -15.23 -4.46
N ALA A 22 21.46 -14.80 -5.65
CA ALA A 22 20.59 -13.63 -5.80
C ALA A 22 19.12 -13.91 -5.43
N ASP A 23 18.69 -15.18 -5.51
CA ASP A 23 17.34 -15.60 -5.14
C ASP A 23 17.20 -15.92 -3.64
N THR A 24 18.30 -16.17 -2.93
CA THR A 24 18.28 -16.37 -1.48
C THR A 24 17.97 -15.08 -0.73
N LEU A 25 17.10 -15.17 0.28
CA LEU A 25 16.80 -14.13 1.25
C LEU A 25 17.24 -14.58 2.64
N ASN A 26 18.07 -13.75 3.29
CA ASN A 26 18.47 -13.94 4.67
C ASN A 26 17.42 -13.30 5.59
N LEU A 27 16.72 -14.12 6.39
CA LEU A 27 15.64 -13.65 7.24
C LEU A 27 16.11 -12.73 8.38
N ALA A 28 17.36 -12.87 8.82
CA ALA A 28 17.94 -11.99 9.83
C ALA A 28 18.03 -10.53 9.36
N GLU A 29 18.33 -10.31 8.08
CA GLU A 29 18.40 -8.97 7.47
C GLU A 29 17.02 -8.31 7.36
N VAL A 30 15.95 -9.11 7.36
CA VAL A 30 14.56 -8.66 7.24
C VAL A 30 13.91 -8.45 8.62
N GLY A 31 14.70 -8.49 9.69
CA GLY A 31 14.23 -8.27 11.06
C GLY A 31 13.67 -9.52 11.75
N LEU A 32 14.02 -10.72 11.24
CA LEU A 32 13.66 -12.01 11.84
C LEU A 32 14.92 -12.77 12.27
N PRO A 33 15.65 -12.27 13.30
CA PRO A 33 16.96 -12.79 13.67
C PRO A 33 16.94 -14.22 14.23
N ASP A 34 15.82 -14.66 14.80
CA ASP A 34 15.67 -16.01 15.38
C ASP A 34 15.50 -17.10 14.31
N LEU A 35 15.20 -16.71 13.06
CA LEU A 35 15.03 -17.61 11.94
C LEU A 35 16.35 -17.70 11.15
N LYS A 36 17.07 -18.81 11.33
CA LYS A 36 18.32 -19.11 10.60
C LYS A 36 18.09 -19.70 9.20
N GLU A 37 16.83 -19.83 8.79
CA GLU A 37 16.48 -20.43 7.51
C GLU A 37 16.72 -19.45 6.36
N GLU A 38 17.43 -19.92 5.33
CA GLU A 38 17.54 -19.23 4.06
C GLU A 38 16.35 -19.64 3.17
N LEU A 39 15.52 -18.67 2.79
CA LEU A 39 14.39 -18.92 1.89
C LEU A 39 14.64 -18.30 0.53
N SER A 40 14.26 -19.03 -0.54
CA SER A 40 14.23 -18.45 -1.88
C SER A 40 13.09 -17.43 -1.99
N ARG A 41 13.36 -16.28 -2.61
CA ARG A 41 12.34 -15.25 -2.89
C ARG A 41 11.20 -15.83 -3.73
N ILE A 42 11.50 -16.71 -4.68
CA ILE A 42 10.47 -17.40 -5.48
C ILE A 42 9.59 -18.29 -4.60
N GLN A 43 10.17 -19.01 -3.63
CA GLN A 43 9.40 -19.83 -2.70
C GLN A 43 8.47 -18.97 -1.83
N ILE A 44 8.95 -17.83 -1.33
CA ILE A 44 8.13 -16.89 -0.56
C ILE A 44 6.99 -16.34 -1.43
N VAL A 45 7.29 -15.90 -2.65
CA VAL A 45 6.28 -15.34 -3.55
C VAL A 45 5.20 -16.37 -3.88
N LYS A 46 5.58 -17.58 -4.29
CA LYS A 46 4.62 -18.60 -4.72
C LYS A 46 3.93 -19.32 -3.57
N GLY A 47 4.64 -19.57 -2.48
CA GLY A 47 4.16 -20.35 -1.34
C GLY A 47 3.43 -19.53 -0.29
N ILE A 48 3.69 -18.22 -0.20
CA ILE A 48 3.16 -17.36 0.87
C ILE A 48 2.40 -16.17 0.29
N ILE A 49 3.07 -15.34 -0.51
CA ILE A 49 2.47 -14.08 -0.98
C ILE A 49 1.29 -14.35 -1.91
N TYR A 50 1.46 -15.21 -2.91
CA TYR A 50 0.42 -15.50 -3.89
C TYR A 50 -0.86 -16.09 -3.26
N PRO A 51 -0.79 -17.12 -2.37
CA PRO A 51 -1.97 -17.60 -1.64
C PRO A 51 -2.66 -16.52 -0.81
N ARG A 52 -1.90 -15.66 -0.13
CA ARG A 52 -2.48 -14.58 0.70
C ARG A 52 -3.14 -13.50 -0.14
N VAL A 53 -2.57 -13.14 -1.29
CA VAL A 53 -3.19 -12.21 -2.23
C VAL A 53 -4.50 -12.81 -2.77
N GLN A 54 -4.49 -14.09 -3.14
CA GLN A 54 -5.69 -14.78 -3.62
C GLN A 54 -6.80 -14.83 -2.57
N GLU A 55 -6.44 -15.10 -1.30
CA GLU A 55 -7.36 -15.08 -0.16
C GLU A 55 -7.98 -13.68 0.03
N ILE A 56 -7.16 -12.63 0.11
CA ILE A 56 -7.62 -11.25 0.30
C ILE A 56 -8.56 -10.82 -0.83
N VAL A 57 -8.22 -11.13 -2.09
CA VAL A 57 -9.07 -10.76 -3.21
C VAL A 57 -10.33 -11.63 -3.27
N GLY A 58 -10.26 -12.90 -2.84
CA GLY A 58 -11.43 -13.76 -2.68
C GLY A 58 -12.44 -13.16 -1.70
N LEU A 59 -11.97 -12.74 -0.52
CA LEU A 59 -12.79 -12.04 0.48
C LEU A 59 -13.40 -10.74 -0.08
N LEU A 60 -12.63 -9.98 -0.86
CA LEU A 60 -13.15 -8.80 -1.55
C LEU A 60 -14.26 -9.16 -2.54
N GLY A 61 -14.10 -10.24 -3.31
CA GLY A 61 -15.12 -10.76 -4.22
C GLY A 61 -16.41 -11.14 -3.52
N GLU A 62 -16.32 -11.86 -2.39
CA GLU A 62 -17.47 -12.22 -1.56
C GLU A 62 -18.24 -10.99 -1.07
N ILE A 63 -17.53 -9.95 -0.61
CA ILE A 63 -18.13 -8.69 -0.17
C ILE A 63 -18.83 -7.98 -1.34
N LEU A 64 -18.16 -7.88 -2.49
CA LEU A 64 -18.73 -7.21 -3.67
C LEU A 64 -19.97 -7.94 -4.20
N ASP A 65 -19.96 -9.27 -4.22
CA ASP A 65 -21.10 -10.08 -4.67
C ASP A 65 -22.27 -9.99 -3.68
N LYS A 66 -21.99 -10.05 -2.38
CA LYS A 66 -22.98 -9.86 -1.31
C LYS A 66 -23.74 -8.54 -1.45
N HIS A 67 -23.07 -7.50 -1.93
CA HIS A 67 -23.67 -6.18 -2.19
C HIS A 67 -24.13 -5.98 -3.66
N HIS A 68 -24.07 -7.03 -4.47
CA HIS A 68 -24.48 -7.05 -5.90
C HIS A 68 -23.73 -6.03 -6.76
N LEU A 69 -22.51 -5.65 -6.34
CA LEU A 69 -21.72 -4.61 -6.98
C LEU A 69 -20.96 -5.12 -8.20
N LEU A 70 -20.60 -6.41 -8.27
CA LEU A 70 -19.78 -6.96 -9.36
C LEU A 70 -20.36 -6.66 -10.76
N LYS A 71 -21.68 -6.70 -10.91
CA LYS A 71 -22.37 -6.43 -12.19
C LYS A 71 -22.50 -4.93 -12.49
N LEU A 72 -22.32 -4.07 -11.49
CA LEU A 72 -22.50 -2.62 -11.58
C LEU A 72 -21.19 -1.87 -11.86
N VAL A 73 -20.03 -2.53 -11.73
CA VAL A 73 -18.70 -1.93 -11.94
C VAL A 73 -17.97 -2.54 -13.16
N PRO A 74 -18.48 -2.38 -14.39
CA PRO A 74 -17.83 -2.94 -15.59
C PRO A 74 -16.45 -2.34 -15.85
N ALA A 75 -16.17 -1.13 -15.31
CA ALA A 75 -14.86 -0.50 -15.33
C ALA A 75 -13.84 -1.18 -14.39
N GLY A 76 -14.28 -2.14 -13.58
CA GLY A 76 -13.44 -2.95 -12.70
C GLY A 76 -13.00 -2.23 -11.43
N VAL A 77 -11.93 -2.75 -10.81
CA VAL A 77 -11.44 -2.34 -9.49
C VAL A 77 -10.14 -1.53 -9.58
N VAL A 78 -9.97 -0.60 -8.64
CA VAL A 78 -8.75 0.20 -8.49
C VAL A 78 -8.17 -0.03 -7.10
N PHE A 79 -6.97 -0.60 -7.05
CA PHE A 79 -6.20 -0.75 -5.81
C PHE A 79 -5.33 0.48 -5.57
N THR A 80 -5.21 0.90 -4.32
CA THR A 80 -4.37 2.02 -3.91
C THR A 80 -3.71 1.76 -2.55
N GLY A 81 -2.82 2.63 -2.08
CA GLY A 81 -2.04 2.43 -0.87
C GLY A 81 -0.82 1.52 -1.08
N GLY A 82 -0.04 1.30 -0.01
CA GLY A 82 1.19 0.50 -0.10
C GLY A 82 0.95 -0.96 -0.49
N GLY A 83 -0.15 -1.56 -0.01
CA GLY A 83 -0.55 -2.93 -0.36
C GLY A 83 -0.87 -3.12 -1.84
N ALA A 84 -1.23 -2.05 -2.56
CA ALA A 84 -1.48 -2.12 -4.00
C ALA A 84 -0.21 -2.42 -4.82
N MET A 85 0.97 -2.26 -4.22
CA MET A 85 2.26 -2.57 -4.84
C MET A 85 2.74 -4.00 -4.60
N THR A 86 1.95 -4.81 -3.89
CA THR A 86 2.29 -6.22 -3.69
C THR A 86 2.35 -6.93 -5.03
N ILE A 87 3.40 -7.73 -5.21
CA ILE A 87 3.62 -8.51 -6.43
C ILE A 87 2.40 -9.39 -6.74
N HIS A 88 2.01 -9.44 -8.01
CA HIS A 88 0.89 -10.23 -8.53
C HIS A 88 -0.52 -9.82 -8.07
N LEU A 89 -0.70 -8.70 -7.35
CA LEU A 89 -2.03 -8.28 -6.89
C LEU A 89 -3.04 -8.08 -8.02
N ASN A 90 -2.66 -7.29 -9.03
CA ASN A 90 -3.51 -6.97 -10.19
C ASN A 90 -3.90 -8.24 -10.96
N GLU A 91 -2.93 -9.10 -11.27
CA GLU A 91 -3.15 -10.32 -12.06
C GLU A 91 -4.02 -11.33 -11.31
N VAL A 92 -3.80 -11.48 -10.00
CA VAL A 92 -4.65 -12.33 -9.15
C VAL A 92 -6.06 -11.75 -9.07
N ALA A 93 -6.19 -10.43 -8.94
CA ALA A 93 -7.49 -9.79 -8.83
C ALA A 93 -8.32 -9.89 -10.10
N GLU A 94 -7.72 -9.71 -11.28
CA GLU A 94 -8.43 -9.92 -12.55
C GLU A 94 -8.96 -11.34 -12.68
N ARG A 95 -8.13 -12.33 -12.30
CA ARG A 95 -8.51 -13.74 -12.34
C ARG A 95 -9.63 -14.08 -11.36
N VAL A 96 -9.53 -13.59 -10.12
CA VAL A 96 -10.47 -13.95 -9.05
C VAL A 96 -11.80 -13.22 -9.20
N LEU A 97 -11.77 -11.93 -9.57
CA LEU A 97 -12.98 -11.10 -9.66
C LEU A 97 -13.65 -11.16 -11.04
N GLY A 98 -12.94 -11.59 -12.09
CA GLY A 98 -13.45 -11.54 -13.47
C GLY A 98 -13.66 -10.12 -13.98
N LEU A 99 -12.98 -9.14 -13.40
CA LEU A 99 -13.10 -7.71 -13.70
C LEU A 99 -11.70 -7.11 -13.96
N PRO A 100 -11.57 -6.06 -14.79
CA PRO A 100 -10.31 -5.34 -14.93
C PRO A 100 -9.79 -4.85 -13.57
N ALA A 101 -8.48 -4.99 -13.30
CA ALA A 101 -7.89 -4.50 -12.06
C ALA A 101 -6.66 -3.64 -12.34
N ARG A 102 -6.57 -2.49 -11.68
CA ARG A 102 -5.45 -1.57 -11.85
C ARG A 102 -4.98 -0.96 -10.54
N VAL A 103 -3.72 -0.54 -10.51
CA VAL A 103 -3.18 0.23 -9.40
C VAL A 103 -3.37 1.72 -9.70
N GLY A 104 -4.16 2.39 -8.86
CA GLY A 104 -4.40 3.82 -8.94
C GLY A 104 -3.27 4.61 -8.28
N LYS A 105 -2.94 5.77 -8.87
CA LYS A 105 -2.01 6.73 -8.28
C LYS A 105 -2.73 8.06 -8.09
N PRO A 106 -2.68 8.68 -6.90
CA PRO A 106 -3.24 10.01 -6.71
C PRO A 106 -2.46 11.05 -7.53
N ARG A 107 -3.10 12.18 -7.82
CA ARG A 107 -2.43 13.30 -8.46
C ARG A 107 -1.45 13.93 -7.47
N ALA A 108 -0.23 14.20 -7.93
CA ALA A 108 0.76 14.91 -7.15
C ALA A 108 0.25 16.31 -6.76
N VAL A 109 0.66 16.77 -5.58
CA VAL A 109 0.42 18.13 -5.09
C VAL A 109 1.70 18.92 -5.26
N ASP A 110 1.57 20.20 -5.60
CA ASP A 110 2.72 21.09 -5.79
C ASP A 110 3.58 21.13 -4.51
N GLY A 111 4.90 21.06 -4.68
CA GLY A 111 5.86 21.02 -3.57
C GLY A 111 6.16 19.62 -2.99
N LEU A 112 5.51 18.57 -3.48
CA LEU A 112 5.88 17.20 -3.14
C LEU A 112 7.17 16.78 -3.89
N ILE A 113 8.08 16.10 -3.20
CA ILE A 113 9.33 15.59 -3.80
C ILE A 113 9.03 14.60 -4.93
N ALA A 114 9.83 14.67 -6.00
CA ALA A 114 9.61 13.89 -7.21
C ALA A 114 9.75 12.36 -6.99
N GLU A 115 10.53 11.91 -6.01
CA GLU A 115 10.69 10.48 -5.70
C GLU A 115 9.57 9.89 -4.81
N ALA A 116 8.55 10.68 -4.44
CA ALA A 116 7.49 10.18 -3.57
C ALA A 116 6.68 9.08 -4.25
N ASN A 117 6.55 7.94 -3.57
CA ASN A 117 5.69 6.87 -4.02
C ASN A 117 4.21 7.22 -3.79
N LEU A 118 3.61 7.86 -4.79
CA LEU A 118 2.27 8.43 -4.71
C LEU A 118 1.21 7.38 -4.34
N THR A 119 1.33 6.14 -4.80
CA THR A 119 0.38 5.06 -4.47
C THR A 119 0.25 4.87 -2.96
N THR A 120 1.39 4.86 -2.24
CA THR A 120 1.42 4.70 -0.78
C THR A 120 0.82 5.89 -0.05
N LEU A 121 0.87 7.09 -0.64
CA LEU A 121 0.37 8.34 -0.07
C LEU A 121 -1.09 8.66 -0.46
N ALA A 122 -1.80 7.73 -1.09
CA ALA A 122 -3.14 7.98 -1.61
C ALA A 122 -4.13 8.51 -0.58
N THR A 123 -4.12 7.98 0.66
CA THR A 123 -4.99 8.46 1.73
C THR A 123 -4.66 9.89 2.11
N SER A 124 -3.39 10.19 2.39
CA SER A 124 -2.94 11.53 2.80
C SER A 124 -3.23 12.58 1.73
N LEU A 125 -2.92 12.27 0.46
CA LEU A 125 -3.19 13.16 -0.66
C LEU A 125 -4.69 13.30 -0.92
N GLY A 126 -5.48 12.24 -0.73
CA GLY A 126 -6.93 12.29 -0.81
C GLY A 126 -7.55 13.22 0.23
N VAL A 127 -7.13 13.10 1.50
CA VAL A 127 -7.58 13.97 2.59
C VAL A 127 -7.18 15.43 2.34
N LEU A 128 -5.95 15.66 1.90
CA LEU A 128 -5.46 17.01 1.60
C LEU A 128 -6.25 17.66 0.45
N ASN A 129 -6.45 16.93 -0.64
CA ASN A 129 -7.24 17.41 -1.78
C ASN A 129 -8.71 17.65 -1.40
N TYR A 130 -9.28 16.80 -0.56
CA TYR A 130 -10.63 16.99 -0.03
C TYR A 130 -10.71 18.26 0.82
N ALA A 131 -9.77 18.46 1.75
CA ALA A 131 -9.70 19.69 2.56
C ALA A 131 -9.56 20.94 1.69
N LYS A 132 -8.70 20.91 0.66
CA LYS A 132 -8.57 22.00 -0.32
C LYS A 132 -9.88 22.28 -1.06
N SER A 133 -10.67 21.25 -1.39
CA SER A 133 -11.95 21.41 -2.09
C SER A 133 -13.04 22.07 -1.24
N LEU A 134 -12.91 22.03 0.09
CA LEU A 134 -13.85 22.65 1.03
C LEU A 134 -13.64 24.17 1.17
N GLY A 135 -12.59 24.75 0.58
CA GLY A 135 -12.33 26.19 0.55
C GLY A 135 -11.23 26.64 1.52
N SER A 136 -11.25 27.92 1.89
CA SER A 136 -10.22 28.57 2.73
C SER A 136 -10.03 27.84 4.07
N GLY A 137 -8.81 27.85 4.61
CA GLY A 137 -8.45 27.18 5.88
C GLY A 137 -9.42 27.48 7.04
N ASP A 138 -9.93 28.71 7.11
CA ASP A 138 -10.91 29.13 8.13
C ASP A 138 -12.24 28.37 8.05
N ALA A 139 -12.73 28.08 6.84
CA ALA A 139 -13.98 27.35 6.64
C ALA A 139 -13.84 25.85 6.98
N VAL A 140 -12.65 25.30 6.75
CA VAL A 140 -12.32 23.91 7.11
C VAL A 140 -12.18 23.79 8.62
N VAL A 141 -11.40 24.66 9.27
CA VAL A 141 -11.20 24.66 10.72
C VAL A 141 -12.51 24.94 11.47
N SER A 142 -13.37 25.82 10.94
CA SER A 142 -14.70 26.09 11.53
C SER A 142 -15.66 24.90 11.45
N ARG A 143 -15.48 23.97 10.51
CA ARG A 143 -16.33 22.77 10.33
C ARG A 143 -15.74 21.53 11.01
N PHE A 144 -14.43 21.46 11.17
CA PHE A 144 -13.77 20.43 11.95
C PHE A 144 -13.79 20.81 13.43
N ASN A 145 -14.77 20.28 14.17
CA ASN A 145 -14.83 20.43 15.60
C ASN A 145 -13.73 19.58 16.28
N LEU A 146 -12.49 20.08 16.27
CA LEU A 146 -11.29 19.36 16.70
C LEU A 146 -11.40 18.80 18.12
N ILE A 147 -12.14 19.52 18.98
CA ILE A 147 -12.40 19.12 20.37
C ILE A 147 -13.29 17.88 20.42
N GLU A 148 -14.26 17.76 19.51
CA GLU A 148 -15.19 16.63 19.43
C GLU A 148 -14.48 15.40 18.85
N ALA A 149 -13.68 15.59 17.79
CA ALA A 149 -12.86 14.53 17.21
C ALA A 149 -11.82 13.95 18.19
N ILE A 150 -11.23 14.78 19.06
CA ILE A 150 -10.27 14.32 20.09
C ILE A 150 -10.99 13.56 21.23
N LYS A 151 -12.24 13.91 21.54
CA LYS A 151 -13.06 13.18 22.50
C LYS A 151 -13.45 11.79 21.98
N ASP A 152 -13.85 11.70 20.71
CA ASP A 152 -14.18 10.41 20.07
C ASP A 152 -12.98 9.45 20.01
N LEU A 153 -11.77 9.99 20.04
CA LEU A 153 -10.52 9.22 20.05
C LEU A 153 -10.15 8.64 21.43
N HIS A 154 -10.97 8.78 22.48
CA HIS A 154 -10.69 8.27 23.84
C HIS A 154 -9.31 8.73 24.39
N LEU A 155 -8.79 9.86 23.89
CA LEU A 155 -7.54 10.45 24.34
C LEU A 155 -7.81 11.40 25.52
N ASP A 156 -8.33 10.85 26.61
CA ASP A 156 -8.68 11.60 27.85
C ASP A 156 -7.47 12.27 28.53
N ARG A 157 -6.25 12.02 28.05
CA ARG A 157 -5.00 12.52 28.64
C ARG A 157 -4.44 13.78 27.97
N VAL A 158 -5.00 14.25 26.84
CA VAL A 158 -4.50 15.46 26.19
C VAL A 158 -5.07 16.69 26.87
N THR A 159 -4.29 17.23 27.81
CA THR A 159 -4.64 18.43 28.58
C THR A 159 -4.92 19.64 27.69
N THR A 160 -5.80 20.53 28.14
CA THR A 160 -6.20 21.78 27.46
C THR A 160 -5.03 22.72 27.11
N LYS A 161 -3.88 22.58 27.81
CA LYS A 161 -2.62 23.28 27.47
C LYS A 161 -1.95 22.74 26.20
N GLY A 162 -2.07 21.46 25.88
CA GLY A 162 -1.56 20.90 24.62
C GLY A 162 -2.38 21.37 23.42
N LEU A 163 -3.70 21.46 23.59
CA LEU A 163 -4.63 22.01 22.60
C LEU A 163 -4.36 23.48 22.26
N SER A 164 -3.94 24.29 23.24
CA SER A 164 -3.62 25.71 22.99
C SER A 164 -2.28 25.90 22.26
N ILE A 165 -1.37 24.93 22.33
CA ILE A 165 -0.13 24.91 21.55
C ILE A 165 -0.43 24.56 20.09
N ILE A 166 -1.29 23.57 19.84
CA ILE A 166 -1.72 23.21 18.48
C ILE A 166 -2.46 24.39 17.82
N LYS A 167 -3.33 25.09 18.56
CA LYS A 167 -4.00 26.32 18.08
C LYS A 167 -3.06 27.49 17.79
N LYS A 168 -1.87 27.55 18.39
CA LYS A 168 -0.85 28.59 18.12
C LYS A 168 0.06 28.25 16.93
N ILE A 169 0.06 26.99 16.48
CA ILE A 169 0.92 26.49 15.40
C ILE A 169 0.17 26.45 14.05
N LEU A 170 -1.16 26.42 14.05
CA LEU A 170 -1.94 26.75 12.86
C LEU A 170 -2.03 28.28 12.69
N PRO A 171 -1.93 28.80 11.46
CA PRO A 171 -2.17 30.22 11.18
C PRO A 171 -3.61 30.64 11.49
#